data_AF-A0A8K0NVB3-F1
#
_entry.id   AF-A0A8K0NVB3-F1
#
_cell.length_a   1.000
_cell.length_b   1.000
_cell.length_c   1.000
_cell.angle_alpha   90.00
_cell.angle_beta   90.00
_cell.angle_gamma   90.00
#
_symmetry.space_group_name_H-M   'P 1'
#
loop_
_entity.id
_entity.type
_entity.pdbx_description
1 polymer ?
#
loop_
_entity_poly.entity_id
_entity_poly.type
_entity_poly.pdbx_seq_one_letter_code
_entity_poly.pdbx_strand_id
1 'polypeptide(L)'
;MKAEIARITKLVESIEKELNGIEEGKEDLPEEAEGWLRSAAGQARLLMRQKMQQFEGLCHKHLSQSPGEAFPTTLEDLAGFWDMVLLQVASVDSMFQEIECLRASGWVETPKKSSTTKEARPESNLINSE
;
A
#
# COMPACT_ATOMS: atom_id res chain seq x y z
N MET A 1 12.06 1.52 10.29
CA MET A 1 11.58 0.31 9.59
C MET A 1 10.70 -0.59 10.45
N LYS A 2 11.22 -1.38 11.41
CA LYS A 2 10.41 -2.34 12.19
C LYS A 2 9.19 -1.71 12.89
N ALA A 3 9.35 -0.50 13.43
CA ALA A 3 8.25 0.22 14.08
C ALA A 3 7.11 0.58 13.12
N GLU A 4 7.45 1.00 11.90
CA GLU A 4 6.48 1.40 10.87
C GLU A 4 5.69 0.21 10.35
N ILE A 5 6.41 -0.89 10.11
CA ILE A 5 5.82 -2.17 9.72
C ILE A 5 4.90 -2.68 10.82
N ALA A 6 5.35 -2.64 12.08
CA ALA A 6 4.53 -3.05 13.22
C ALA A 6 3.28 -2.17 13.36
N ARG A 7 3.37 -0.87 13.09
CA ARG A 7 2.21 0.04 13.10
C ARG A 7 1.18 -0.37 12.06
N ILE A 8 1.60 -0.58 10.82
CA ILE A 8 0.70 -0.97 9.71
C ILE A 8 0.13 -2.36 9.92
N THR A 9 0.95 -3.32 10.36
CA THR A 9 0.48 -4.66 10.70
C THR A 9 -0.59 -4.62 11.78
N LYS A 10 -0.37 -3.86 12.86
CA LYS A 10 -1.37 -3.71 13.93
C LYS A 10 -2.67 -3.09 13.42
N LEU A 11 -2.56 -2.14 12.49
CA LEU A 11 -3.71 -1.46 11.91
C LEU A 11 -4.53 -2.42 11.01
N VAL A 12 -3.84 -3.24 10.20
CA VAL A 12 -4.46 -4.33 9.44
C VAL A 12 -5.13 -5.34 10.37
N GLU A 13 -4.44 -5.82 11.40
CA GLU A 13 -4.98 -6.80 12.37
C GLU A 13 -6.26 -6.28 13.05
N SER A 14 -6.31 -4.97 13.33
CA SER A 14 -7.51 -4.33 13.88
C SER A 14 -8.68 -4.37 12.90
N ILE A 15 -8.47 -4.02 11.63
CA ILE A 15 -9.51 -4.10 10.59
C ILE A 15 -9.98 -5.55 10.38
N GLU A 16 -9.05 -6.51 10.37
CA GLU A 16 -9.41 -7.91 10.17
C GLU A 16 -10.27 -8.44 11.31
N LYS A 17 -9.98 -8.00 12.53
CA LYS A 17 -10.80 -8.35 13.69
C LYS A 17 -12.22 -7.75 13.59
N GLU A 18 -12.35 -6.53 13.08
CA GLU A 18 -13.62 -5.87 12.79
C GLU A 18 -14.38 -6.66 11.70
N LEU A 19 -13.73 -6.97 10.57
CA LEU A 19 -14.30 -7.81 9.51
C LEU A 19 -14.78 -9.17 10.00
N ASN A 20 -14.00 -9.86 10.84
CA ASN A 20 -14.43 -11.11 11.47
C ASN A 20 -15.66 -10.93 12.37
N GLY A 21 -15.77 -9.78 13.07
CA GLY A 21 -16.96 -9.44 13.86
C GLY A 21 -18.21 -9.29 13.00
N ILE A 22 -18.07 -8.72 11.80
CA ILE A 22 -19.15 -8.59 10.81
C ILE A 22 -19.55 -9.98 10.28
N GLU A 23 -18.57 -10.79 9.86
CA GLU A 23 -18.82 -12.14 9.33
C GLU A 23 -19.49 -13.06 10.37
N GLU A 24 -19.20 -12.88 11.66
CA GLU A 24 -19.84 -13.59 12.78
C GLU A 24 -21.21 -12.99 13.19
N GLY A 25 -21.68 -11.93 12.51
CA GLY A 25 -22.96 -11.26 12.79
C GLY A 25 -22.98 -10.48 14.11
N LYS A 26 -21.81 -10.12 14.65
CA LYS A 26 -21.67 -9.32 15.88
C LYS A 26 -21.72 -7.81 15.63
N GLU A 27 -21.43 -7.40 14.40
CA GLU A 27 -21.44 -6.02 13.96
C GLU A 27 -22.26 -5.90 12.67
N ASP A 28 -23.19 -4.95 12.62
CA ASP A 28 -24.00 -4.66 11.43
C ASP A 28 -23.33 -3.52 10.66
N LEU A 29 -22.78 -3.83 9.49
CA LEU A 29 -22.06 -2.90 8.62
C LEU A 29 -22.60 -3.01 7.19
N PRO A 30 -22.75 -1.89 6.46
CA PRO A 30 -23.14 -1.94 5.05
C PRO A 30 -22.15 -2.75 4.22
N GLU A 31 -22.64 -3.43 3.17
CA GLU A 31 -21.80 -4.22 2.26
C GLU A 31 -20.69 -3.36 1.61
N GLU A 32 -20.99 -2.10 1.30
CA GLU A 32 -19.95 -1.17 0.84
C GLU A 32 -18.83 -1.02 1.86
N ALA A 33 -19.16 -0.84 3.15
CA ALA A 33 -18.21 -0.66 4.23
C ALA A 33 -17.27 -1.86 4.41
N GLU A 34 -17.82 -3.07 4.32
CA GLU A 34 -17.05 -4.31 4.33
C GLU A 34 -16.07 -4.36 3.15
N GLY A 35 -16.53 -3.96 1.96
CA GLY A 35 -15.69 -3.86 0.75
C GLY A 35 -14.52 -2.90 0.91
N TRP A 36 -14.74 -1.74 1.51
CA TRP A 36 -13.68 -0.75 1.81
C TRP A 36 -12.66 -1.30 2.81
N LEU A 37 -13.11 -1.87 3.92
CA LEU A 37 -12.26 -2.47 4.95
C LEU A 37 -11.40 -3.61 4.37
N ARG A 38 -12.02 -4.52 3.61
CA ARG A 38 -11.32 -5.65 2.97
C ARG A 38 -10.28 -5.16 1.97
N SER A 39 -10.61 -4.13 1.18
CA SER A 39 -9.68 -3.53 0.20
C SER A 39 -8.48 -2.89 0.86
N ALA A 40 -8.69 -2.07 1.91
CA ALA A 40 -7.59 -1.43 2.62
C ALA A 40 -6.70 -2.43 3.36
N ALA A 41 -7.28 -3.42 4.02
CA ALA A 41 -6.52 -4.49 4.67
C ALA A 41 -5.71 -5.31 3.66
N GLY A 42 -6.26 -5.56 2.47
CA GLY A 42 -5.57 -6.24 1.37
C GLY A 42 -4.38 -5.44 0.85
N GLN A 43 -4.59 -4.17 0.52
CA GLN A 43 -3.53 -3.28 0.04
C GLN A 43 -2.40 -3.09 1.06
N ALA A 44 -2.73 -2.88 2.33
CA ALA A 44 -1.73 -2.73 3.39
C ALA A 44 -0.88 -4.00 3.57
N ARG A 45 -1.50 -5.19 3.49
CA ARG A 45 -0.76 -6.47 3.53
C ARG A 45 0.13 -6.69 2.34
N LEU A 46 -0.38 -6.39 1.14
CA LEU A 46 0.40 -6.51 -0.08
C LEU A 46 1.62 -5.60 -0.02
N LEU A 47 1.42 -4.34 0.40
CA LEU A 47 2.51 -3.39 0.61
C LEU A 47 3.55 -3.95 1.57
N MET A 48 3.14 -4.44 2.75
CA MET A 48 4.08 -4.99 3.74
C MET A 48 4.87 -6.18 3.18
N ARG A 49 4.21 -7.14 2.54
CA ARG A 49 4.88 -8.30 1.94
C ARG A 49 5.87 -7.89 0.85
N GLN A 50 5.42 -7.03 -0.07
CA GLN A 50 6.25 -6.58 -1.18
C GLN A 50 7.48 -5.80 -0.68
N LYS A 51 7.33 -4.95 0.33
CA LYS A 51 8.47 -4.20 0.91
C LYS A 51 9.42 -5.07 1.69
N MET A 52 8.93 -6.08 2.43
CA MET A 52 9.82 -7.01 3.13
C MET A 52 10.68 -7.78 2.13
N GLN A 53 10.08 -8.31 1.07
CA GLN A 53 10.81 -9.04 0.03
C GLN A 53 11.83 -8.18 -0.71
N GLN A 54 11.47 -6.93 -1.05
CA GLN A 54 12.42 -6.00 -1.67
C GLN A 54 13.58 -5.64 -0.73
N PHE A 55 13.31 -5.43 0.55
CA PHE A 55 14.35 -5.14 1.54
C PHE A 55 15.29 -6.33 1.78
N GLU A 56 14.75 -7.54 1.82
CA GLU A 56 15.54 -8.78 1.90
C GLU A 56 16.45 -8.92 0.68
N GLY A 57 15.93 -8.66 -0.53
CA GLY A 57 16.73 -8.65 -1.76
C GLY A 57 17.84 -7.60 -1.74
N LEU A 58 17.58 -6.40 -1.21
CA LEU A 58 18.59 -5.35 -1.04
C LEU A 58 19.66 -5.74 -0.02
N CYS A 59 19.27 -6.37 1.10
CA CYS A 59 20.21 -6.90 2.07
C CYS A 59 21.10 -8.00 1.46
N HIS A 60 20.50 -8.93 0.71
CA HIS A 60 21.24 -9.99 0.04
C HIS A 60 22.22 -9.42 -0.96
N LYS A 61 21.78 -8.46 -1.79
CA LYS A 61 22.63 -7.78 -2.78
C LYS A 61 23.77 -7.00 -2.14
N HIS A 62 23.56 -6.41 -0.96
CA HIS A 62 24.62 -5.75 -0.20
C HIS A 62 25.64 -6.75 0.39
N LEU A 63 25.19 -7.92 0.86
CA LEU A 63 26.05 -8.94 1.44
C LEU A 63 26.78 -9.81 0.40
N SER A 64 26.21 -9.97 -0.80
CA SER A 64 26.76 -10.79 -1.88
C SER A 64 27.66 -10.01 -2.85
N GLN A 65 28.04 -8.77 -2.50
CA GLN A 65 28.87 -7.93 -3.37
C GLN A 65 30.21 -8.60 -3.60
N SER A 66 30.55 -8.79 -4.88
CA SER A 66 31.87 -9.24 -5.27
C SER A 66 32.81 -8.04 -5.41
N PRO A 67 34.12 -8.18 -5.10
CA PRO A 67 35.07 -7.09 -5.29
C PRO A 67 35.20 -6.81 -6.80
N GLY A 68 34.56 -5.75 -7.29
CA GLY A 68 34.56 -5.37 -8.72
C GLY A 68 33.18 -5.10 -9.34
N GLU A 69 32.10 -5.17 -8.57
CA GLU A 69 30.75 -4.87 -9.09
C GLU A 69 30.59 -3.38 -9.41
N ALA A 70 30.14 -3.07 -10.64
CA ALA A 70 30.05 -1.69 -11.14
C ALA A 70 28.97 -0.84 -10.44
N PHE A 71 28.02 -1.46 -9.74
CA PHE A 71 26.90 -0.81 -9.05
C PHE A 71 26.65 -1.47 -7.68
N PRO A 72 27.52 -1.23 -6.69
CA PRO A 72 27.30 -1.74 -5.35
C PRO A 72 26.07 -1.06 -4.74
N THR A 73 25.14 -1.86 -4.20
CA THR A 73 24.12 -1.35 -3.26
C THR A 73 24.79 -0.68 -2.08
N THR A 74 24.59 0.64 -1.99
CA THR A 74 25.13 1.52 -0.97
C THR A 74 24.10 1.79 0.14
N LEU A 75 24.56 2.43 1.21
CA LEU A 75 23.66 2.93 2.26
C LEU A 75 22.67 3.99 1.73
N GLU A 76 23.03 4.72 0.66
CA GLU A 76 22.13 5.67 0.00
C GLU A 76 20.99 4.98 -0.74
N ASP A 77 21.25 3.82 -1.37
CA ASP A 77 20.19 3.02 -2.00
C ASP A 77 19.18 2.51 -0.97
N LEU A 78 19.64 2.13 0.23
CA LEU A 78 18.77 1.74 1.34
C LEU A 78 17.97 2.93 1.89
N ALA A 79 18.58 4.11 1.97
CA ALA A 79 17.90 5.33 2.37
C ALA A 79 16.82 5.75 1.35
N GLY A 80 17.14 5.76 0.06
CA GLY A 80 16.19 6.07 -1.01
C GLY A 80 15.06 5.03 -1.11
N PHE A 81 15.37 3.75 -0.89
CA PHE A 81 14.35 2.71 -0.76
C PHE A 81 13.41 3.02 0.42
N TRP A 82 13.95 3.49 1.54
CA TRP A 82 13.15 3.86 2.70
C TRP A 82 12.25 5.08 2.45
N ASP A 83 12.74 6.11 1.76
CA ASP A 83 11.93 7.27 1.37
C ASP A 83 10.76 6.85 0.47
N MET A 84 11.01 5.96 -0.50
CA MET A 84 9.95 5.38 -1.32
C MET A 84 8.96 4.56 -0.48
N VAL A 85 9.43 3.76 0.49
CA VAL A 85 8.56 3.01 1.41
C VAL A 85 7.67 3.95 2.19
N LEU A 86 8.22 5.04 2.75
CA LEU A 86 7.46 6.03 3.51
C LEU A 86 6.34 6.67 2.69
N LEU A 87 6.58 6.99 1.41
CA LEU A 87 5.52 7.51 0.52
C LEU A 87 4.37 6.50 0.34
N GLN A 88 4.69 5.22 0.20
CA GLN A 88 3.67 4.18 0.05
C GLN A 88 2.93 3.90 1.37
N VAL A 89 3.62 3.99 2.50
CA VAL A 89 3.00 3.95 3.83
C VAL A 89 2.01 5.10 4.01
N ALA A 90 2.37 6.33 3.60
CA ALA A 90 1.47 7.47 3.65
C ALA A 90 0.22 7.30 2.77
N SER A 91 0.34 6.61 1.63
CA SER A 91 -0.81 6.23 0.81
C SER A 91 -1.74 5.28 1.57
N VAL A 92 -1.19 4.30 2.29
CA VAL A 92 -1.97 3.39 3.11
C VAL A 92 -2.64 4.15 4.25
N ASP A 93 -1.92 5.01 4.98
CA ASP A 93 -2.48 5.87 6.02
C ASP A 93 -3.67 6.71 5.51
N SER A 94 -3.56 7.25 4.28
CA SER A 94 -4.62 8.04 3.68
C SER A 94 -5.89 7.23 3.42
N MET A 95 -5.75 5.98 2.95
CA MET A 95 -6.90 5.07 2.80
C MET A 95 -7.54 4.73 4.15
N PHE A 96 -6.74 4.52 5.19
CA PHE A 96 -7.26 4.30 6.53
C PHE A 96 -7.99 5.54 7.06
N GLN A 97 -7.45 6.74 6.86
CA GLN A 97 -8.15 7.99 7.21
C GLN A 97 -9.47 8.14 6.45
N GLU A 98 -9.52 7.73 5.18
CA GLU A 98 -10.75 7.74 4.41
C GLU A 98 -11.80 6.78 4.98
N ILE A 99 -11.41 5.58 5.38
CA ILE A 99 -12.27 4.63 6.09
C ILE A 99 -12.78 5.23 7.41
N GLU A 100 -11.91 5.86 8.20
CA GLU A 100 -12.32 6.52 9.45
C GLU A 100 -13.32 7.65 9.19
N CYS A 101 -13.12 8.45 8.14
CA CYS A 101 -14.07 9.48 7.72
C CYS A 101 -15.41 8.89 7.30
N LEU A 102 -15.40 7.82 6.50
CA LEU A 102 -16.62 7.11 6.09
C LEU A 102 -17.35 6.55 7.31
N ARG A 103 -16.63 5.97 8.27
CA ARG A 103 -17.22 5.50 9.54
C ARG A 103 -17.89 6.64 10.30
N ALA A 104 -17.23 7.79 10.42
CA ALA A 104 -17.77 8.97 11.09
C ALA A 104 -19.01 9.57 10.38
N SER A 105 -19.13 9.38 9.07
CA SER A 105 -20.31 9.79 8.28
C SER A 105 -21.38 8.71 8.15
N GLY A 106 -21.27 7.58 8.87
CA GLY A 106 -22.22 6.48 8.80
C GLY A 106 -22.23 5.77 7.46
N TRP A 107 -21.06 5.66 6.82
CA TRP A 107 -20.84 5.00 5.52
C TRP A 107 -21.54 5.66 4.34
N VAL A 108 -21.98 6.91 4.49
CA VAL A 108 -22.51 7.70 3.39
C VAL A 108 -21.34 8.16 2.52
N GLU A 109 -21.27 7.65 1.28
CA GLU A 109 -20.35 8.14 0.26
C GLU A 109 -20.63 9.63 -0.01
N THR A 110 -19.87 10.51 0.64
CA THR A 110 -19.76 11.88 0.13
C THR A 110 -19.06 11.81 -1.22
N PRO A 111 -19.55 12.50 -2.28
CA PRO A 111 -18.94 12.44 -3.60
C PRO A 111 -17.56 13.11 -3.56
N LYS A 112 -16.53 12.36 -3.17
CA LYS A 112 -15.15 12.76 -3.32
C LYS A 112 -14.74 12.46 -4.75
N LYS A 113 -14.36 13.50 -5.47
CA LYS A 113 -13.88 13.46 -6.85
C LYS A 113 -12.80 12.39 -6.98
N SER A 114 -13.14 11.30 -7.65
CA SER A 114 -12.21 10.27 -8.08
C SER A 114 -11.07 10.92 -8.85
N SER A 115 -9.87 10.97 -8.28
CA SER A 115 -8.65 11.10 -9.07
C SER A 115 -8.40 9.75 -9.73
N THR A 116 -9.19 9.46 -10.78
CA THR A 116 -8.87 8.46 -11.79
C THR A 116 -7.58 8.91 -12.49
N THR A 117 -6.44 8.42 -12.04
CA THR A 117 -5.31 8.27 -12.95
C THR A 117 -5.51 6.93 -13.65
N LYS A 118 -6.35 6.94 -14.69
CA LYS A 118 -6.24 5.94 -15.75
C LYS A 118 -4.86 6.16 -16.36
N GLU A 119 -3.93 5.23 -16.16
CA GLU A 119 -2.72 5.13 -16.98
C GLU A 119 -3.18 4.97 -18.43
N ALA A 120 -3.15 6.07 -19.17
CA ALA A 120 -3.25 6.07 -20.61
C ALA A 120 -1.94 5.48 -21.15
N ARG A 121 -2.00 4.17 -21.45
CA ARG A 121 -1.04 3.51 -22.34
C ARG A 121 -0.93 4.35 -23.63
N PRO A 122 0.25 4.84 -24.04
CA PRO A 122 0.34 5.50 -25.33
C PRO A 122 0.28 4.41 -26.40
N GLU A 123 -0.83 4.35 -27.14
CA GLU A 123 -0.89 3.61 -28.40
C GLU A 123 0.05 4.29 -29.39
N SER A 124 1.14 3.61 -29.73
CA SER A 124 1.96 3.94 -30.89
C SER A 124 1.13 3.72 -32.16
N ASN A 125 0.65 4.80 -32.77
CA ASN A 125 0.08 4.75 -34.13
C ASN A 125 0.60 5.91 -34.98
N LEU A 126 1.39 5.51 -35.98
CA LEU A 126 1.40 6.01 -37.37
C LEU A 126 1.60 7.51 -37.58
N ILE A 127 2.85 7.90 -37.83
CA ILE A 127 3.16 9.07 -38.64
C ILE A 127 3.42 8.57 -40.06
N ASN A 128 2.43 8.73 -40.92
CA ASN A 128 2.57 8.79 -42.38
C ASN A 128 2.05 10.17 -42.83
N SER A 129 2.67 10.70 -43.89
CA SER A 129 2.53 12.03 -44.53
C SER A 129 3.70 12.94 -44.14
N GLU A 130 4.56 13.42 -45.04
CA GLU A 130 4.43 13.68 -46.49
C GLU A 130 5.68 13.26 -47.28
#